data_AF-A3WUJ4-F1
#
_entry.id   AF-A3WUJ4-F1
#
_cell.length_a   1.000
_cell.length_b   1.000
_cell.length_c   1.000
_cell.angle_alpha   90.00
_cell.angle_beta   90.00
_cell.angle_gamma   90.00
#
_symmetry.space_group_name_H-M   'P 1'
#
loop_
_entity.id
_entity.type
_entity.pdbx_description
1 polymer ?
#
loop_
_entity_poly.entity_id
_entity_poly.type
_entity_poly.pdbx_seq_one_letter_code
_entity_poly.pdbx_strand_id
1 'polypeptide(L)'
;MPKPVVKSSKLRPRSDLDRFLGDAPLVGDEKQEDYDAFYQAIVSTMTQPDVINKLYLKDFVDLSWQIRRERLILADIIRLHQKEVVFDLLKTAYSKLSGPIESLKTVDRILGAERDAQRWLVDAAARKAIDADLQARGYSPSKVLALAHLKGAAEIGGAADCVVRNPTIDGA
;
A
#
# COMPACT_ATOMS: atom_id res chain seq x y z
N MET A 1 -27.98 -24.93 22.00
CA MET A 1 -27.10 -24.18 21.07
C MET A 1 -25.69 -24.76 21.20
N PRO A 2 -25.17 -25.49 20.19
CA PRO A 2 -23.82 -26.02 20.28
C PRO A 2 -22.79 -24.88 20.07
N LYS A 3 -21.78 -24.82 20.94
CA LYS A 3 -20.69 -23.84 20.89
C LYS A 3 -19.80 -24.12 19.67
N PRO A 4 -19.28 -23.09 18.97
CA PRO A 4 -18.36 -23.31 17.87
C PRO A 4 -17.03 -23.83 18.42
N VAL A 5 -16.57 -24.96 17.85
CA VAL A 5 -15.23 -25.49 18.09
C VAL A 5 -14.25 -24.58 17.36
N VAL A 6 -13.60 -23.69 18.11
CA VAL A 6 -12.42 -22.96 17.64
C VAL A 6 -11.35 -24.01 17.38
N LYS A 7 -11.00 -24.20 16.10
CA LYS A 7 -9.87 -25.04 15.71
C LYS A 7 -8.62 -24.39 16.30
N SER A 8 -8.10 -24.98 17.37
CA SER A 8 -6.81 -24.62 17.95
C SER A 8 -5.76 -24.69 16.84
N SER A 9 -5.21 -23.52 16.49
CA SER A 9 -3.98 -23.47 15.72
C SER A 9 -2.95 -24.30 16.48
N LYS A 10 -2.27 -25.21 15.78
CA LYS A 10 -1.22 -26.04 16.38
C LYS A 10 -0.10 -25.10 16.80
N LEU A 11 -0.11 -24.66 18.06
CA LEU A 11 1.01 -23.98 18.71
C LEU A 11 2.22 -24.92 18.61
N ARG A 12 3.21 -24.53 17.80
CA ARG A 12 4.51 -25.21 17.78
C ARG A 12 5.09 -25.20 19.21
N PRO A 13 5.70 -26.31 19.67
CA PRO A 13 6.59 -26.23 20.83
C PRO A 13 7.71 -25.25 20.47
N ARG A 14 7.77 -24.10 21.16
CA ARG A 14 8.87 -23.14 21.02
C ARG A 14 10.15 -23.84 21.48
N SER A 15 11.06 -24.11 20.56
CA SER A 15 12.43 -24.49 20.91
C SER A 15 13.15 -23.30 21.55
N ASP A 16 14.20 -23.53 22.33
CA ASP A 16 15.00 -22.44 22.92
C ASP A 16 15.57 -21.50 21.85
N LEU A 17 15.79 -22.02 20.63
CA LEU A 17 16.18 -21.24 19.46
C LEU A 17 15.06 -20.30 19.00
N ASP A 18 13.79 -20.74 19.00
CA ASP A 18 12.66 -19.88 18.63
C ASP A 18 12.47 -18.72 19.61
N ARG A 19 12.85 -18.91 20.89
CA ARG A 19 12.87 -17.83 21.88
C ARG A 19 13.97 -16.80 21.59
N PHE A 20 15.10 -17.24 21.04
CA PHE A 20 16.22 -16.36 20.68
C PHE A 20 15.95 -15.55 19.41
N LEU A 21 15.21 -16.12 18.45
CA LEU A 21 14.89 -15.49 17.15
C LEU A 21 13.84 -14.37 17.23
N GLY A 22 13.24 -14.16 18.40
CA GLY A 22 12.25 -13.12 18.62
C GLY A 22 10.90 -13.37 17.93
N ASP A 23 9.98 -12.43 18.14
CA ASP A 23 8.65 -12.49 17.54
C ASP A 23 8.68 -12.01 16.06
N ALA A 24 7.57 -12.20 15.35
CA ALA A 24 7.44 -11.74 13.98
C ALA A 24 7.32 -10.20 13.91
N PRO A 25 7.89 -9.53 12.89
CA PRO A 25 7.90 -8.07 12.77
C PRO A 25 6.57 -7.52 12.22
N LEU A 26 5.47 -7.83 12.92
CA LEU A 26 4.11 -7.43 12.55
C LEU A 26 3.84 -5.97 12.90
N VAL A 27 3.11 -5.27 12.03
CA VAL A 27 2.71 -3.87 12.22
C VAL A 27 1.21 -3.71 11.97
N GLY A 28 0.53 -2.98 12.86
CA GLY A 28 -0.90 -2.65 12.69
C GLY A 28 -1.79 -3.88 12.72
N ASP A 29 -2.56 -4.10 11.65
CA ASP A 29 -3.54 -5.19 11.53
C ASP A 29 -2.95 -6.45 10.85
N GLU A 30 -1.62 -6.52 10.70
CA GLU A 30 -0.95 -7.70 10.17
C GLU A 30 -1.16 -8.93 11.07
N LYS A 31 -1.51 -10.05 10.45
CA LYS A 31 -1.87 -11.28 11.16
C LYS A 31 -0.67 -12.21 11.28
N GLN A 32 -0.49 -12.76 12.48
CA GLN A 32 0.53 -13.78 12.74
C GLN A 32 0.37 -14.98 11.81
N GLU A 33 -0.87 -15.36 11.49
CA GLU A 33 -1.14 -16.51 10.63
C GLU A 33 -0.62 -16.31 9.20
N ASP A 34 -0.68 -15.09 8.67
CA ASP A 34 -0.22 -14.77 7.32
C ASP A 34 1.32 -14.77 7.25
N TYR A 35 1.97 -14.25 8.29
CA TYR A 35 3.42 -14.32 8.44
C TYR A 35 3.89 -15.77 8.58
N ASP A 36 3.25 -16.56 9.43
CA ASP A 36 3.61 -17.96 9.65
C ASP A 36 3.45 -18.78 8.36
N ALA A 37 2.38 -18.53 7.60
CA ALA A 37 2.17 -19.16 6.30
C ALA A 37 3.27 -18.78 5.30
N PHE A 38 3.69 -17.52 5.27
CA PHE A 38 4.80 -17.05 4.44
C PHE A 38 6.14 -17.69 4.85
N TYR A 39 6.44 -17.73 6.14
CA TYR A 39 7.61 -18.38 6.70
C TYR A 39 7.64 -19.88 6.33
N GLN A 40 6.52 -20.59 6.50
CA GLN A 40 6.44 -22.02 6.13
C GLN A 40 6.64 -22.24 4.63
N ALA A 41 6.08 -21.38 3.78
CA ALA A 41 6.25 -21.50 2.34
C ALA A 41 7.75 -21.45 1.98
N ILE A 42 8.51 -20.53 2.57
CA ILE A 42 9.96 -20.42 2.34
C ILE A 42 10.71 -21.62 2.92
N VAL A 43 10.47 -21.97 4.20
CA VAL A 43 11.15 -23.10 4.86
C VAL A 43 10.92 -24.41 4.10
N SER A 44 9.72 -24.62 3.55
CA SER A 44 9.38 -25.86 2.82
C SER A 44 10.22 -26.09 1.57
N THR A 45 10.86 -25.03 1.04
CA THR A 45 11.77 -25.13 -0.11
C THR A 45 13.19 -25.52 0.27
N MET A 46 13.53 -25.52 1.56
CA MET A 46 14.88 -25.80 2.05
C MET A 46 14.99 -27.21 2.63
N THR A 47 16.11 -27.89 2.34
CA THR A 47 16.42 -29.18 2.96
C THR A 47 16.99 -28.93 4.36
N GLN A 48 16.22 -29.29 5.41
CA GLN A 48 16.58 -29.27 6.84
C GLN A 48 17.67 -28.24 7.24
N PRO A 49 17.29 -26.97 7.50
CA PRO A 49 18.26 -25.96 7.87
C PRO A 49 18.89 -26.28 9.23
N ASP A 50 20.23 -26.26 9.29
CA ASP A 50 20.97 -26.25 10.56
C ASP A 50 20.70 -24.96 11.36
N VAL A 51 21.29 -24.83 12.56
CA VAL A 51 21.03 -23.70 13.45
C VAL A 51 21.42 -22.36 12.84
N ILE A 52 22.55 -22.30 12.11
CA ILE A 52 23.02 -21.07 11.47
C ILE A 52 22.09 -20.69 10.31
N ASN A 53 21.70 -21.68 9.51
CA ASN A 53 20.74 -21.52 8.43
C ASN A 53 19.37 -21.08 8.94
N LYS A 54 18.94 -21.51 10.13
CA LYS A 54 17.69 -21.03 10.76
C LYS A 54 17.75 -19.55 11.14
N LEU A 55 18.90 -19.06 11.61
CA LEU A 55 19.09 -17.63 11.91
C LEU A 55 19.00 -16.80 10.62
N TYR A 56 19.78 -17.15 9.60
CA TYR A 56 19.73 -16.45 8.32
C TYR A 56 18.37 -16.53 7.64
N LEU A 57 17.69 -17.67 7.79
CA LEU A 57 16.33 -17.84 7.28
C LEU A 57 15.34 -16.92 7.99
N LYS A 58 15.43 -16.77 9.32
CA LYS A 58 14.59 -15.81 10.05
C LYS A 58 14.82 -14.39 9.56
N ASP A 59 16.07 -13.95 9.48
CA ASP A 59 16.41 -12.60 9.00
C ASP A 59 15.90 -12.37 7.58
N PHE A 60 16.11 -13.35 6.69
CA PHE A 60 15.62 -13.29 5.31
C PHE A 60 14.10 -13.17 5.24
N VAL A 61 13.37 -13.97 6.02
CA VAL A 61 11.90 -13.94 6.02
C VAL A 61 11.39 -12.62 6.60
N ASP A 62 11.97 -12.16 7.70
CA ASP A 62 11.62 -10.88 8.34
C ASP A 62 11.83 -9.72 7.35
N LEU A 63 13.02 -9.60 6.77
CA LEU A 63 13.33 -8.55 5.81
C LEU A 63 12.43 -8.62 4.56
N SER A 64 12.17 -9.83 4.06
CA SER A 64 11.25 -10.02 2.93
C SER A 64 9.83 -9.58 3.27
N TRP A 65 9.37 -9.83 4.50
CA TRP A 65 8.07 -9.38 4.99
C TRP A 65 8.00 -7.86 5.07
N GLN A 66 9.03 -7.22 5.64
CA GLN A 66 9.12 -5.76 5.72
C GLN A 66 9.12 -5.10 4.34
N ILE A 67 9.93 -5.61 3.40
CA ILE A 67 9.98 -5.11 2.01
C ILE A 67 8.61 -5.23 1.34
N ARG A 68 7.89 -6.33 1.57
CA ARG A 68 6.54 -6.51 1.03
C ARG A 68 5.57 -5.45 1.58
N ARG A 69 5.57 -5.23 2.89
CA ARG A 69 4.74 -4.20 3.53
C ARG A 69 5.06 -2.81 2.98
N GLU A 70 6.33 -2.45 2.89
CA GLU A 70 6.77 -1.14 2.39
C GLU A 70 6.35 -0.91 0.94
N ARG A 71 6.44 -1.94 0.08
CA ARG A 71 5.94 -1.85 -1.30
C ARG A 71 4.43 -1.59 -1.37
N LEU A 72 3.65 -2.17 -0.45
CA LEU A 72 2.21 -1.90 -0.36
C LEU A 72 1.94 -0.46 0.07
N ILE A 73 2.62 0.01 1.12
CA ILE A 73 2.52 1.40 1.59
C ILE A 73 2.88 2.36 0.46
N LEU A 74 3.97 2.11 -0.26
CA LEU A 74 4.39 2.93 -1.39
C LEU A 74 3.35 2.96 -2.51
N ALA A 75 2.76 1.81 -2.84
CA ALA A 75 1.69 1.73 -3.82
C ALA A 75 0.44 2.51 -3.39
N ASP A 76 0.11 2.49 -2.10
CA ASP A 76 -1.03 3.24 -1.56
C ASP A 76 -0.78 4.75 -1.53
N ILE A 77 0.44 5.20 -1.20
CA ILE A 77 0.85 6.61 -1.32
C ILE A 77 0.73 7.08 -2.77
N ILE A 78 1.23 6.30 -3.73
CA ILE A 78 1.10 6.64 -5.16
C ILE A 78 -0.37 6.74 -5.55
N ARG A 79 -1.21 5.79 -5.13
CA ARG A 79 -2.66 5.81 -5.40
C ARG A 79 -3.36 7.03 -4.80
N LEU A 80 -2.97 7.44 -3.59
CA LEU A 80 -3.50 8.64 -2.96
C LEU A 80 -3.20 9.88 -3.82
N HIS A 81 -1.95 10.07 -4.23
CA HIS A 81 -1.59 11.21 -5.07
C HIS A 81 -2.19 11.14 -6.47
N GLN A 82 -2.39 9.94 -7.04
CA GLN A 82 -3.15 9.81 -8.28
C GLN A 82 -4.58 10.32 -8.13
N LYS A 83 -5.27 9.97 -7.03
CA LYS A 83 -6.62 10.49 -6.74
C LYS A 83 -6.58 12.02 -6.64
N GLU A 84 -5.60 12.59 -5.93
CA GLU A 84 -5.49 14.03 -5.78
C GLU A 84 -5.23 14.75 -7.12
N VAL A 85 -4.37 14.19 -7.98
CA VAL A 85 -4.13 14.73 -9.33
C VAL A 85 -5.42 14.69 -10.14
N VAL A 86 -6.15 13.56 -10.11
CA VAL A 86 -7.45 13.45 -10.80
C VAL A 86 -8.43 14.48 -10.27
N PHE A 87 -8.50 14.68 -8.95
CA PHE A 87 -9.32 15.72 -8.33
C PHE A 87 -8.97 17.13 -8.85
N ASP A 88 -7.69 17.51 -8.85
CA ASP A 88 -7.22 18.81 -9.32
C ASP A 88 -7.55 19.04 -10.81
N LEU A 89 -7.38 17.99 -11.63
CA LEU A 89 -7.70 18.02 -13.05
C LEU A 89 -9.20 18.18 -13.30
N LEU A 90 -10.04 17.43 -12.59
CA LEU A 90 -11.50 17.54 -12.68
C LEU A 90 -12.00 18.90 -12.20
N LYS A 91 -11.47 19.39 -11.08
CA LYS A 91 -11.79 20.73 -10.55
C LYS A 91 -11.48 21.82 -11.56
N THR A 92 -10.31 21.74 -12.21
CA THR A 92 -9.89 22.69 -13.26
C THR A 92 -10.73 22.56 -14.53
N ALA A 93 -11.10 21.34 -14.90
CA ALA A 93 -11.98 21.07 -16.04
C ALA A 93 -13.37 21.68 -15.84
N TYR A 94 -13.94 21.50 -14.65
CA TYR A 94 -15.26 22.01 -14.31
C TYR A 94 -15.28 23.54 -14.16
N SER A 95 -14.22 24.13 -13.61
CA SER A 95 -14.10 25.60 -13.53
C SER A 95 -14.00 26.26 -14.90
N LYS A 96 -13.32 25.65 -15.89
CA LYS A 96 -13.24 26.16 -17.28
C LYS A 96 -14.55 26.05 -18.06
N LEU A 97 -15.39 25.09 -17.72
CA LEU A 97 -16.73 24.91 -18.32
C LEU A 97 -17.77 25.88 -17.72
N SER A 98 -17.38 26.64 -16.71
CA SER A 98 -18.25 27.55 -15.99
C SER A 98 -18.18 28.94 -16.60
N GLY A 99 -19.33 29.47 -17.02
CA GLY A 99 -19.51 30.92 -17.19
C GLY A 99 -19.43 31.67 -15.84
N PRO A 100 -19.84 32.95 -15.76
CA PRO A 100 -19.90 33.67 -14.48
C PRO A 100 -20.54 32.79 -13.40
N ILE A 101 -19.96 32.81 -12.18
CA ILE A 101 -20.17 31.89 -11.04
C ILE A 101 -21.65 31.78 -10.56
N GLU A 102 -22.58 32.42 -11.25
CA GLU A 102 -23.98 32.64 -10.86
C GLU A 102 -24.89 31.40 -10.94
N SER A 103 -24.43 30.26 -11.49
CA SER A 103 -25.27 29.05 -11.59
C SER A 103 -24.95 28.02 -10.50
N LEU A 104 -25.96 27.60 -9.72
CA LEU A 104 -25.85 26.52 -8.72
C LEU A 104 -25.27 25.21 -9.31
N LYS A 105 -25.56 24.92 -10.58
CA LYS A 105 -25.04 23.75 -11.30
C LYS A 105 -23.51 23.76 -11.47
N THR A 106 -22.91 24.95 -11.53
CA THR A 106 -21.46 25.14 -11.59
C THR A 106 -20.82 24.78 -10.26
N VAL A 107 -21.39 25.30 -9.16
CA VAL A 107 -20.90 25.04 -7.80
C VAL A 107 -21.04 23.55 -7.46
N ASP A 108 -22.17 22.93 -7.80
CA ASP A 108 -22.41 21.49 -7.60
C ASP A 108 -21.40 20.61 -8.32
N ARG A 109 -20.95 20.99 -9.52
CA ARG A 109 -19.93 20.24 -10.26
C ARG A 109 -18.55 20.37 -9.65
N ILE A 110 -18.15 21.58 -9.25
CA ILE A 110 -16.85 21.80 -8.59
C ILE A 110 -16.79 21.03 -7.26
N LEU A 111 -17.88 21.01 -6.49
CA LEU A 111 -18.01 20.20 -5.28
C LEU A 111 -18.10 18.69 -5.60
N GLY A 112 -18.60 18.33 -6.78
CA GLY A 112 -18.65 16.95 -7.28
C GLY A 112 -17.31 16.36 -7.68
N ALA A 113 -16.28 17.19 -7.96
CA ALA A 113 -14.96 16.72 -8.40
C ALA A 113 -14.29 15.78 -7.39
N GLU A 114 -14.45 16.02 -6.09
CA GLU A 114 -13.89 15.15 -5.04
C GLU A 114 -14.59 13.79 -5.03
N ARG A 115 -15.92 13.80 -5.17
CA ARG A 115 -16.72 12.58 -5.27
C ARG A 115 -16.35 11.78 -6.50
N ASP A 116 -16.15 12.44 -7.64
CA ASP A 116 -15.75 11.79 -8.89
C ASP A 116 -14.33 11.23 -8.79
N ALA A 117 -13.39 11.93 -8.16
CA ALA A 117 -12.04 11.41 -7.90
C ALA A 117 -12.06 10.21 -6.93
N GLN A 118 -12.92 10.23 -5.91
CA GLN A 118 -13.11 9.07 -5.05
C GLN A 118 -13.72 7.89 -5.81
N ARG A 119 -14.68 8.13 -6.69
CA ARG A 119 -15.24 7.09 -7.57
C ARG A 119 -14.21 6.55 -8.55
N TRP A 120 -13.34 7.41 -9.09
CA TRP A 120 -12.23 6.99 -9.94
C TRP A 120 -11.31 6.00 -9.23
N LEU A 121 -11.09 6.18 -7.91
CA LEU A 121 -10.24 5.29 -7.12
C LEU A 121 -10.88 3.92 -6.84
N VAL A 122 -12.19 3.88 -6.58
CA VAL A 122 -12.87 2.67 -6.04
C VAL A 122 -13.70 1.92 -7.10
N ASP A 123 -14.26 2.61 -8.09
CA ASP A 123 -15.18 2.06 -9.09
C ASP A 123 -14.50 1.97 -10.47
N ALA A 124 -14.31 0.75 -10.96
CA ALA A 124 -13.65 0.48 -12.24
C ALA A 124 -14.38 1.08 -13.45
N ALA A 125 -15.72 1.16 -13.41
CA ALA A 125 -16.51 1.75 -14.49
C ALA A 125 -16.35 3.27 -14.49
N ALA A 126 -16.43 3.91 -13.32
CA ALA A 126 -16.17 5.33 -13.17
C ALA A 126 -14.73 5.70 -13.57
N ARG A 127 -13.75 4.87 -13.19
CA ARG A 127 -12.35 5.03 -13.57
C ARG A 127 -12.18 5.09 -15.08
N LYS A 128 -12.73 4.12 -15.80
CA LYS A 128 -12.64 4.06 -17.27
C LYS A 128 -13.29 5.28 -17.94
N ALA A 129 -14.43 5.73 -17.43
CA ALA A 129 -15.13 6.90 -17.97
C ALA A 129 -14.35 8.20 -17.74
N ILE A 130 -13.82 8.39 -16.54
CA ILE A 130 -13.04 9.58 -16.17
C ILE A 130 -11.69 9.58 -16.89
N ASP A 131 -11.01 8.44 -17.00
CA ASP A 131 -9.76 8.33 -17.76
C ASP A 131 -9.97 8.70 -19.24
N ALA A 132 -11.09 8.29 -19.84
CA ALA A 132 -11.44 8.67 -21.21
C ALA A 132 -11.69 10.19 -21.36
N ASP A 133 -12.40 10.82 -20.40
CA ASP A 133 -12.62 12.27 -20.39
C ASP A 133 -11.30 13.04 -20.21
N LEU A 134 -10.44 12.60 -19.28
CA LEU A 134 -9.12 13.17 -19.07
C LEU A 134 -8.22 13.00 -20.31
N GLN A 135 -8.28 11.85 -20.97
CA GLN A 135 -7.53 11.59 -22.19
C GLN A 135 -7.98 12.49 -23.34
N ALA A 136 -9.30 12.68 -23.52
CA ALA A 136 -9.83 13.63 -24.51
C ALA A 136 -9.36 15.07 -24.27
N ARG A 137 -8.97 15.40 -23.03
CA ARG A 137 -8.41 16.70 -22.62
C ARG A 137 -6.87 16.74 -22.65
N GLY A 138 -6.20 15.68 -23.12
CA GLY A 138 -4.73 15.61 -23.22
C GLY A 138 -4.01 15.11 -21.97
N TYR A 139 -4.72 14.46 -21.05
CA TYR A 139 -4.17 13.80 -19.87
C TYR A 139 -4.27 12.27 -20.01
N SER A 140 -3.21 11.64 -20.50
CA SER A 140 -3.14 10.18 -20.55
C SER A 140 -2.94 9.58 -19.14
N PRO A 141 -3.30 8.30 -18.92
CA PRO A 141 -3.06 7.62 -17.64
C PRO A 141 -1.59 7.69 -17.18
N SER A 142 -0.64 7.56 -18.11
CA SER A 142 0.79 7.70 -17.82
C SER A 142 1.17 9.10 -17.36
N LYS A 143 0.54 10.14 -17.92
CA LYS A 143 0.75 11.53 -17.51
C LYS A 143 0.17 11.79 -16.11
N VAL A 144 -1.00 11.23 -15.80
CA VAL A 144 -1.58 11.28 -14.45
C VAL A 144 -0.66 10.60 -13.44
N LEU A 145 -0.11 9.43 -13.77
CA LEU A 145 0.87 8.74 -12.94
C LEU A 145 2.15 9.57 -12.73
N ALA A 146 2.70 10.15 -13.80
CA ALA A 146 3.88 11.00 -13.70
C ALA A 146 3.65 12.23 -12.81
N LEU A 147 2.49 12.88 -12.94
CA LEU A 147 2.09 13.99 -12.08
C LEU A 147 1.92 13.55 -10.63
N ALA A 148 1.40 12.36 -10.38
CA ALA A 148 1.26 11.82 -9.03
C ALA A 148 2.63 11.58 -8.38
N HIS A 149 3.59 11.04 -9.13
CA HIS A 149 4.98 10.88 -8.65
C HIS A 149 5.64 12.21 -8.34
N LEU A 150 5.43 13.23 -9.17
CA LEU A 150 5.96 14.58 -8.93
C LEU A 150 5.32 15.21 -7.68
N LYS A 151 4.00 15.03 -7.51
CA LYS A 151 3.25 15.59 -6.38
C LYS A 151 3.64 14.96 -5.05
N GLY A 152 3.78 13.63 -5.02
CA GLY A 152 4.14 12.88 -3.81
C GLY A 152 5.63 12.60 -3.66
N ALA A 153 6.50 13.35 -4.35
CA ALA A 153 7.92 13.00 -4.44
C ALA A 153 8.62 12.94 -3.06
N ALA A 154 8.21 13.80 -2.13
CA ALA A 154 8.78 13.85 -0.78
C ALA A 154 8.35 12.64 0.07
N GLU A 155 7.08 12.26 -0.01
CA GLU A 155 6.49 11.13 0.72
C GLU A 155 6.96 9.80 0.15
N ILE A 156 7.04 9.69 -1.19
CA ILE A 156 7.58 8.54 -1.90
C ILE A 156 9.09 8.40 -1.62
N GLY A 157 9.83 9.50 -1.66
CA GLY A 157 11.25 9.53 -1.34
C GLY A 157 11.53 9.17 0.12
N GLY A 158 10.75 9.73 1.05
CA GLY A 158 10.85 9.39 2.47
C GLY A 158 10.54 7.91 2.74
N ALA A 159 9.47 7.37 2.13
CA ALA A 159 9.14 5.95 2.25
C ALA A 159 10.23 5.05 1.63
N ALA A 160 10.87 5.47 0.53
CA ALA A 160 11.99 4.76 -0.09
C ALA A 160 13.28 4.84 0.75
N ASP A 161 13.55 5.98 1.39
CA ASP A 161 14.72 6.18 2.25
C ASP A 161 14.62 5.39 3.56
N CYS A 162 13.41 5.17 4.09
CA CYS A 162 13.16 4.23 5.18
C CYS A 162 13.64 2.80 4.84
N VAL A 163 13.53 2.38 3.58
CA VAL A 163 13.97 1.05 3.10
C VAL A 163 15.50 0.92 3.10
N VAL A 164 16.21 2.04 2.87
CA VAL A 164 17.68 2.05 2.78
C VAL A 164 18.34 2.24 4.14
N ARG A 165 17.69 2.97 5.06
CA ARG A 165 18.21 3.22 6.41
C ARG A 165 17.69 2.17 7.39
N ASN A 166 18.27 0.98 7.32
CA ASN A 166 18.25 0.07 8.46
C ASN A 166 19.04 0.75 9.61
N PRO A 167 18.47 0.97 10.81
CA PRO A 167 19.18 1.56 11.93
C PRO A 167 20.17 0.52 12.48
N THR A 168 21.33 0.43 11.82
CA THR A 168 22.48 -0.28 12.36
C THR A 168 23.08 0.65 13.41
N ILE A 169 22.73 0.41 14.67
CA ILE A 169 23.59 0.56 15.85
C ILE A 169 24.44 1.85 15.85
N ASP A 170 23.82 2.98 16.17
CA ASP A 170 24.57 4.12 16.72
C ASP A 170 24.74 3.91 18.22
N GLY A 171 25.94 3.45 18.58
CA GLY A 171 26.66 3.73 19.82
C GLY A 171 25.94 3.59 21.17
N ALA A 172 26.19 2.47 21.86
CA ALA A 172 26.53 2.43 23.28
C ALA A 172 27.29 1.12 23.59
#